data_AF-A0A1I3X9X9-F1
#
_entry.id   AF-A0A1I3X9X9-F1
#
_cell.length_a   1.000
_cell.length_b   1.000
_cell.length_c   1.000
_cell.angle_alpha   90.00
_cell.angle_beta   90.00
_cell.angle_gamma   90.00
#
_symmetry.space_group_name_H-M   'P 1'
#
loop_
_entity.id
_entity.type
_entity.pdbx_description
1 polymer ?
#
loop_
_entity_poly.entity_id
_entity_poly.type
_entity_poly.pdbx_seq_one_letter_code
_entity_poly.pdbx_strand_id
1 'polypeptide(L)'
;MRNMATAMASALALVLASSAGAATLRGGMGGPAGYGNLVLQPNDDSFSAVQNSPFLINFFGYSGRSFFVNNNGNISFGQGLSSFTPVPFDGHAAAPLIAPFWADVDTRCTGCGSVYLGSQSTNSFTVTWNNVGYYSANSSKLNNFQMTLAGLSNSGDFDIEFRYNRLEWTTGDASEGVNGLGGVPAQAGFDAGDGSHFYSLPGSFSSTGALNFANITNVTGGEAGVFKFSIRNGAVLADGSSPATPLLPSNVTNGNGGPGFGFQFQVQQNQRVFVDPVVAVGYDFSTSFGSPIILSALFPDLGDPDGYTVYLHDDLVHPYATHVGAYGNPFLVDFSAAGGVSGFRIAGINPSLGLDPTNPTAFVTGLTFDVTGPAMVDLTQTPLRFDTNGGVPEPASWAMLLLGFTGIGGMLRRRQAAAAA
;
A
#
# COMPACT_ATOMS: atom_id res chain seq x y z
N MET A 1 -38.56 0.31 65.01
CA MET A 1 -37.22 0.42 64.42
C MET A 1 -36.93 -0.84 63.61
N ARG A 2 -36.99 -0.77 62.28
CA ARG A 2 -36.01 -1.36 61.33
C ARG A 2 -36.53 -1.21 59.91
N ASN A 3 -35.75 -0.44 59.15
CA ASN A 3 -35.93 -0.03 57.76
C ASN A 3 -35.99 -1.25 56.83
N MET A 4 -36.99 -1.30 55.95
CA MET A 4 -36.90 -2.09 54.72
C MET A 4 -36.34 -1.20 53.62
N ALA A 5 -35.02 -1.28 53.41
CA ALA A 5 -34.36 -0.66 52.28
C ALA A 5 -34.53 -1.57 51.05
N THR A 6 -35.14 -1.01 50.02
CA THR A 6 -35.21 -1.51 48.64
C THR A 6 -33.80 -1.79 48.11
N ALA A 7 -33.50 -3.04 47.81
CA ALA A 7 -32.29 -3.41 47.08
C ALA A 7 -32.52 -3.22 45.58
N MET A 8 -32.01 -2.13 45.01
CA MET A 8 -31.80 -2.02 43.56
C MET A 8 -30.62 -2.92 43.18
N ALA A 9 -30.90 -4.02 42.49
CA ALA A 9 -29.89 -4.81 41.82
C ALA A 9 -29.35 -4.01 40.63
N SER A 10 -28.15 -3.44 40.76
CA SER A 10 -27.41 -2.89 39.63
C SER A 10 -26.85 -4.05 38.81
N ALA A 11 -27.30 -4.15 37.55
CA ALA A 11 -26.73 -5.04 36.56
C ALA A 11 -25.30 -4.58 36.23
N LEU A 12 -24.31 -5.30 36.75
CA LEU A 12 -22.93 -5.13 36.30
C LEU A 12 -22.80 -5.91 34.99
N ALA A 13 -22.95 -5.22 33.86
CA ALA A 13 -22.56 -5.75 32.57
C ALA A 13 -21.04 -5.98 32.60
N LEU A 14 -20.64 -7.25 32.69
CA LEU A 14 -19.26 -7.65 32.48
C LEU A 14 -18.98 -7.44 30.98
N VAL A 15 -18.50 -6.24 30.63
CA VAL A 15 -17.87 -6.02 29.34
C VAL A 15 -16.61 -6.87 29.35
N LEU A 16 -16.67 -8.03 28.70
CA LEU A 16 -15.49 -8.75 28.29
C LEU A 16 -14.69 -7.78 27.43
N ALA A 17 -13.61 -7.23 27.99
CA ALA A 17 -12.59 -6.60 27.19
C ALA A 17 -12.08 -7.68 26.23
N SER A 18 -12.45 -7.59 24.94
CA SER A 18 -11.77 -8.34 23.90
C SER A 18 -10.30 -7.94 23.97
N SER A 19 -9.39 -8.90 24.15
CA SER A 19 -7.96 -8.64 24.04
C SER A 19 -7.70 -8.05 22.67
N ALA A 20 -7.36 -6.76 22.64
CA ALA A 20 -6.96 -6.05 21.44
C ALA A 20 -5.66 -6.66 20.87
N GLY A 21 -5.60 -6.89 19.55
CA GLY A 21 -4.32 -7.02 18.82
C GLY A 21 -3.89 -8.40 18.31
N ALA A 22 -4.80 -9.29 17.88
CA ALA A 22 -4.39 -10.55 17.25
C ALA A 22 -5.37 -10.98 16.15
N ALA A 23 -4.87 -11.11 14.92
CA ALA A 23 -5.70 -11.58 13.81
C ALA A 23 -6.00 -13.07 13.98
N THR A 24 -7.25 -13.48 13.75
CA THR A 24 -7.55 -14.92 13.75
C THR A 24 -6.94 -15.58 12.51
N LEU A 25 -6.23 -16.71 12.69
CA LEU A 25 -5.71 -17.49 11.55
C LEU A 25 -6.87 -18.13 10.78
N ARG A 26 -6.74 -18.21 9.45
CA ARG A 26 -7.73 -18.87 8.60
C ARG A 26 -7.62 -20.37 8.76
N GLY A 27 -8.66 -21.00 9.33
CA GLY A 27 -8.80 -22.45 9.43
C GLY A 27 -9.75 -23.03 8.36
N GLY A 28 -10.31 -24.21 8.62
CA GLY A 28 -11.29 -24.85 7.73
C GLY A 28 -10.71 -25.46 6.46
N MET A 29 -9.39 -25.68 6.40
CA MET A 29 -8.69 -26.27 5.26
C MET A 29 -8.48 -27.79 5.41
N GLY A 30 -9.13 -28.39 6.42
CA GLY A 30 -8.96 -29.80 6.78
C GLY A 30 -7.62 -30.09 7.47
N GLY A 31 -7.26 -31.37 7.51
CA GLY A 31 -6.02 -31.85 8.14
C GLY A 31 -6.04 -31.80 9.67
N PRO A 32 -4.97 -32.29 10.32
CA PRO A 32 -4.93 -32.54 11.76
C PRO A 32 -5.01 -31.27 12.62
N ALA A 33 -4.58 -30.13 12.08
CA ALA A 33 -4.63 -28.82 12.76
C ALA A 33 -5.68 -27.86 12.17
N GLY A 34 -6.49 -28.29 11.20
CA GLY A 34 -7.46 -27.44 10.51
C GLY A 34 -6.87 -26.46 9.47
N TYR A 35 -5.55 -26.49 9.27
CA TYR A 35 -4.79 -25.63 8.36
C TYR A 35 -4.31 -26.32 7.07
N GLY A 36 -4.82 -27.51 6.77
CA GLY A 36 -4.41 -28.31 5.62
C GLY A 36 -3.39 -29.38 5.96
N ASN A 37 -2.59 -29.77 4.97
CA ASN A 37 -1.64 -30.87 5.08
C ASN A 37 -0.33 -30.41 5.71
N LEU A 38 0.32 -31.31 6.45
CA LEU A 38 1.68 -31.09 6.93
C LEU A 38 2.63 -30.96 5.72
N VAL A 39 3.27 -29.80 5.57
CA VAL A 39 4.15 -29.53 4.40
C VAL A 39 5.63 -29.79 4.70
N LEU A 40 5.99 -29.74 5.99
CA LEU A 40 7.33 -30.00 6.50
C LEU A 40 7.23 -30.92 7.71
N GLN A 41 8.06 -31.97 7.74
CA GLN A 41 8.26 -32.73 8.98
C GLN A 41 8.98 -31.83 10.01
N PRO A 42 8.85 -32.09 11.33
CA PRO A 42 9.58 -31.35 12.35
C PRO A 42 11.07 -31.22 12.02
N ASN A 43 11.55 -29.99 11.89
CA ASN A 43 12.90 -29.65 11.47
C ASN A 43 13.29 -28.22 11.91
N ASP A 44 14.47 -27.80 11.46
CA ASP A 44 15.13 -26.53 11.78
C ASP A 44 15.25 -25.65 10.54
N ASP A 45 16.17 -26.02 9.63
CA ASP A 45 16.53 -25.18 8.48
C ASP A 45 16.16 -25.79 7.12
N SER A 46 15.20 -26.72 7.08
CA SER A 46 14.79 -27.33 5.82
C SER A 46 13.67 -26.58 5.13
N PHE A 47 13.56 -26.82 3.82
CA PHE A 47 12.44 -26.41 3.00
C PHE A 47 11.72 -27.63 2.41
N SER A 48 10.49 -27.43 1.96
CA SER A 48 9.63 -28.51 1.46
C SER A 48 10.10 -29.04 0.10
N ALA A 49 9.58 -30.19 -0.32
CA ALA A 49 9.56 -30.50 -1.75
C ALA A 49 8.80 -29.41 -2.54
N VAL A 50 8.97 -29.37 -3.87
CA VAL A 50 8.26 -28.41 -4.74
C VAL A 50 6.76 -28.49 -4.51
N GLN A 51 6.15 -27.35 -4.21
CA GLN A 51 4.70 -27.17 -4.14
C GLN A 51 4.19 -26.49 -5.41
N ASN A 52 2.92 -26.70 -5.75
CA ASN A 52 2.30 -26.13 -6.95
C ASN A 52 1.18 -25.15 -6.57
N SER A 53 1.30 -23.92 -7.04
CA SER A 53 0.29 -22.88 -6.92
C SER A 53 -0.91 -23.18 -7.84
N PRO A 54 -2.15 -23.00 -7.36
CA PRO A 54 -3.35 -23.18 -8.17
C PRO A 54 -3.51 -22.11 -9.26
N PHE A 55 -2.79 -20.99 -9.18
CA PHE A 55 -2.72 -19.94 -10.20
C PHE A 55 -1.28 -19.71 -10.66
N LEU A 56 -1.11 -19.09 -11.83
CA LEU A 56 0.19 -18.60 -12.27
C LEU A 56 0.65 -17.49 -11.31
N ILE A 57 1.87 -17.54 -10.82
CA ILE A 57 2.48 -16.46 -10.04
C ILE A 57 3.38 -15.67 -10.98
N ASN A 58 3.08 -14.38 -11.13
CA ASN A 58 3.95 -13.41 -11.78
C ASN A 58 4.50 -12.45 -10.72
N PHE A 59 5.76 -12.62 -10.33
CA PHE A 59 6.39 -11.92 -9.21
C PHE A 59 7.82 -11.50 -9.62
N PHE A 60 7.98 -10.24 -10.05
CA PHE A 60 9.28 -9.62 -10.37
C PHE A 60 10.24 -10.52 -11.16
N GLY A 61 9.90 -10.78 -12.44
CA GLY A 61 10.71 -11.63 -13.32
C GLY A 61 10.48 -13.14 -13.13
N TYR A 62 9.98 -13.59 -11.97
CA TYR A 62 9.50 -14.96 -11.81
C TYR A 62 8.11 -15.12 -12.43
N SER A 63 7.95 -16.09 -13.32
CA SER A 63 6.66 -16.50 -13.88
C SER A 63 6.54 -18.02 -13.82
N GLY A 64 5.70 -18.53 -12.91
CA GLY A 64 5.60 -19.96 -12.70
C GLY A 64 4.57 -20.37 -11.67
N ARG A 65 4.46 -21.67 -11.41
CA ARG A 65 3.56 -22.25 -10.41
C ARG A 65 4.29 -22.93 -9.27
N SER A 66 5.57 -23.20 -9.41
CA SER A 66 6.37 -23.82 -8.36
C SER A 66 6.68 -22.87 -7.22
N PHE A 67 6.67 -23.35 -5.99
CA PHE A 67 7.21 -22.63 -4.84
C PHE A 67 7.70 -23.63 -3.79
N PHE A 68 8.48 -23.14 -2.83
CA PHE A 68 9.02 -23.93 -1.73
C PHE A 68 8.61 -23.27 -0.41
N VAL A 69 8.19 -24.06 0.58
CA VAL A 69 7.91 -23.58 1.93
C VAL A 69 9.15 -23.79 2.79
N ASN A 70 9.62 -22.74 3.45
CA ASN A 70 10.75 -22.77 4.37
C ASN A 70 10.25 -22.85 5.82
N ASN A 71 10.87 -23.69 6.65
CA ASN A 71 10.58 -23.77 8.08
C ASN A 71 10.75 -22.41 8.77
N ASN A 72 11.77 -21.65 8.36
CA ASN A 72 12.14 -20.32 8.84
C ASN A 72 11.20 -19.18 8.39
N GLY A 73 9.97 -19.50 7.99
CA GLY A 73 8.90 -18.50 7.90
C GLY A 73 8.82 -17.69 6.60
N ASN A 74 9.30 -18.26 5.50
CA ASN A 74 9.15 -17.70 4.15
C ASN A 74 8.71 -18.77 3.13
N ILE A 75 8.26 -18.29 1.97
CA ILE A 75 8.25 -19.09 0.74
C ILE A 75 9.25 -18.50 -0.26
N SER A 76 9.73 -19.33 -1.17
CA SER A 76 10.65 -18.95 -2.23
C SER A 76 10.24 -19.53 -3.58
N PHE A 77 10.66 -18.87 -4.65
CA PHE A 77 10.35 -19.22 -6.03
C PHE A 77 11.61 -19.65 -6.80
N GLY A 78 11.48 -20.62 -7.70
CA GLY A 78 12.59 -21.17 -8.49
C GLY A 78 13.47 -22.16 -7.72
N GLN A 79 13.86 -21.84 -6.48
CA GLN A 79 14.63 -22.73 -5.59
C GLN A 79 14.24 -22.54 -4.13
N GLY A 80 14.47 -23.57 -3.31
CA GLY A 80 14.25 -23.51 -1.86
C GLY A 80 15.37 -22.76 -1.14
N LEU A 81 15.01 -22.08 -0.06
CA LEU A 81 15.93 -21.38 0.84
C LEU A 81 15.98 -22.07 2.20
N SER A 82 17.14 -22.04 2.85
CA SER A 82 17.37 -22.62 4.19
C SER A 82 18.01 -21.63 5.17
N SER A 83 18.30 -20.40 4.75
CA SER A 83 18.90 -19.38 5.61
C SER A 83 18.00 -19.07 6.81
N PHE A 84 18.60 -19.08 8.01
CA PHE A 84 17.88 -18.96 9.29
C PHE A 84 18.01 -17.58 9.93
N THR A 85 19.20 -16.97 9.87
CA THR A 85 19.40 -15.58 10.28
C THR A 85 18.93 -14.65 9.15
N PRO A 86 17.94 -13.77 9.39
CA PRO A 86 17.47 -12.85 8.38
C PRO A 86 18.56 -11.86 7.96
N VAL A 87 18.62 -11.56 6.66
CA VAL A 87 19.38 -10.42 6.11
C VAL A 87 18.42 -9.37 5.56
N PRO A 88 18.80 -8.08 5.51
CA PRO A 88 17.93 -7.04 4.99
C PRO A 88 17.41 -7.39 3.60
N PHE A 89 16.12 -7.12 3.36
CA PHE A 89 15.63 -7.11 1.99
C PHE A 89 16.21 -5.87 1.32
N ASP A 90 17.01 -6.10 0.29
CA ASP A 90 17.75 -5.08 -0.45
C ASP A 90 17.72 -5.34 -1.96
N GLY A 91 16.89 -6.30 -2.39
CA GLY A 91 16.76 -6.72 -3.78
C GLY A 91 17.72 -7.86 -4.16
N HIS A 92 18.62 -8.32 -3.28
CA HIS A 92 19.64 -9.31 -3.61
C HIS A 92 19.41 -10.67 -2.97
N ALA A 93 18.16 -11.01 -2.65
CA ALA A 93 17.82 -12.34 -2.19
C ALA A 93 18.27 -13.42 -3.19
N ALA A 94 18.80 -14.54 -2.67
CA ALA A 94 19.27 -15.65 -3.51
C ALA A 94 18.17 -16.30 -4.36
N ALA A 95 16.91 -16.09 -3.98
CA ALA A 95 15.73 -16.43 -4.76
C ALA A 95 14.62 -15.43 -4.43
N PRO A 96 13.72 -15.10 -5.38
CA PRO A 96 12.55 -14.30 -5.07
C PRO A 96 11.77 -14.96 -3.93
N LEU A 97 11.41 -14.19 -2.90
CA LEU A 97 10.79 -14.71 -1.68
C LEU A 97 9.72 -13.79 -1.12
N ILE A 98 8.77 -14.38 -0.41
CA ILE A 98 7.75 -13.70 0.39
C ILE A 98 7.81 -14.27 1.80
N ALA A 99 7.98 -13.40 2.80
CA ALA A 99 8.18 -13.77 4.18
C ALA A 99 7.14 -13.08 5.08
N PRO A 100 6.09 -13.77 5.55
CA PRO A 100 5.28 -13.21 6.63
C PRO A 100 6.11 -13.03 7.90
N PHE A 101 7.11 -13.88 8.17
CA PHE A 101 7.94 -13.75 9.36
C PHE A 101 9.21 -14.59 9.19
N TRP A 102 10.29 -14.00 8.69
CA TRP A 102 11.56 -14.70 8.55
C TRP A 102 12.35 -14.63 9.86
N ALA A 103 12.59 -15.78 10.49
CA ALA A 103 13.44 -15.95 11.66
C ALA A 103 13.90 -17.42 11.78
N ASP A 104 14.75 -17.69 12.76
CA ASP A 104 15.34 -18.99 13.08
C ASP A 104 14.33 -19.89 13.84
N VAL A 105 13.39 -20.46 13.08
CA VAL A 105 12.26 -21.26 13.55
C VAL A 105 12.73 -22.68 13.81
N ASP A 106 12.33 -23.25 14.95
CA ASP A 106 12.55 -24.67 15.24
C ASP A 106 11.24 -25.36 15.59
N THR A 107 10.91 -26.43 14.86
CA THR A 107 9.70 -27.23 15.07
C THR A 107 9.96 -28.58 15.72
N ARG A 108 11.21 -28.89 16.10
CA ARG A 108 11.61 -30.15 16.76
C ARG A 108 11.25 -30.19 18.24
N CYS A 109 10.94 -29.04 18.83
CA CYS A 109 10.67 -28.90 20.25
C CYS A 109 9.42 -29.63 20.74
N THR A 110 9.50 -30.17 21.96
CA THR A 110 8.34 -30.76 22.63
C THR A 110 7.25 -29.71 22.85
N GLY A 111 6.05 -30.00 22.34
CA GLY A 111 4.90 -29.10 22.42
C GLY A 111 4.81 -28.07 21.29
N CYS A 112 5.79 -28.04 20.38
CA CYS A 112 5.71 -27.24 19.17
C CYS A 112 4.75 -27.85 18.15
N GLY A 113 4.13 -26.99 17.36
CA GLY A 113 3.33 -27.38 16.22
C GLY A 113 4.19 -27.59 14.98
N SER A 114 3.66 -27.23 13.83
CA SER A 114 4.29 -27.53 12.54
C SER A 114 3.85 -26.53 11.47
N VAL A 115 4.45 -26.68 10.29
CA VAL A 115 4.10 -25.89 9.12
C VAL A 115 3.10 -26.66 8.26
N TYR A 116 2.01 -25.98 7.90
CA TYR A 116 0.91 -26.56 7.12
C TYR A 116 0.68 -25.79 5.83
N LEU A 117 0.29 -26.50 4.78
CA LEU A 117 -0.17 -25.95 3.51
C LEU A 117 -1.62 -26.38 3.29
N GLY A 118 -2.50 -25.41 3.12
CA GLY A 118 -3.92 -25.61 2.89
C GLY A 118 -4.47 -24.63 1.86
N SER A 119 -5.76 -24.78 1.58
CA SER A 119 -6.47 -23.81 0.75
C SER A 119 -7.94 -23.70 1.16
N GLN A 120 -8.46 -22.46 1.14
CA GLN A 120 -9.87 -22.16 1.34
C GLN A 120 -10.62 -21.94 0.01
N SER A 121 -9.93 -21.88 -1.13
CA SER A 121 -10.54 -21.61 -2.43
C SER A 121 -9.76 -22.24 -3.58
N THR A 122 -10.39 -22.46 -4.72
CA THR A 122 -9.70 -23.04 -5.89
C THR A 122 -8.60 -22.15 -6.47
N ASN A 123 -8.52 -20.88 -6.07
CA ASN A 123 -7.55 -19.92 -6.60
C ASN A 123 -6.67 -19.30 -5.52
N SER A 124 -6.50 -19.98 -4.39
CA SER A 124 -5.60 -19.53 -3.32
C SER A 124 -4.86 -20.69 -2.68
N PHE A 125 -3.78 -20.37 -1.99
CA PHE A 125 -3.15 -21.28 -1.04
C PHE A 125 -2.70 -20.51 0.19
N THR A 126 -2.57 -21.23 1.29
CA THR A 126 -2.25 -20.67 2.60
C THR A 126 -1.21 -21.51 3.30
N VAL A 127 -0.11 -20.88 3.69
CA VAL A 127 0.95 -21.49 4.51
C VAL A 127 0.79 -21.00 5.94
N THR A 128 0.74 -21.94 6.89
CA THR A 128 0.54 -21.65 8.31
C THR A 128 1.70 -22.20 9.13
N TRP A 129 2.39 -21.32 9.85
CA TRP A 129 3.35 -21.68 10.89
C TRP A 129 2.60 -21.64 12.22
N ASN A 130 2.13 -22.82 12.63
CA ASN A 130 1.25 -22.98 13.79
C ASN A 130 2.05 -23.45 15.01
N ASN A 131 2.04 -22.66 16.08
CA ASN A 131 2.71 -22.88 17.35
C ASN A 131 4.19 -23.25 17.16
N VAL A 132 4.91 -22.47 16.36
CA VAL A 132 6.32 -22.74 16.08
C VAL A 132 7.22 -22.11 17.15
N GLY A 133 8.23 -22.88 17.58
CA GLY A 133 9.25 -22.43 18.51
C GLY A 133 10.43 -21.77 17.80
N TYR A 134 11.48 -21.47 18.56
CA TYR A 134 12.72 -20.88 18.08
C TYR A 134 13.91 -21.78 18.39
N TYR A 135 14.95 -21.70 17.56
CA TYR A 135 16.17 -22.46 17.79
C TYR A 135 16.77 -22.14 19.17
N SER A 136 17.33 -23.10 19.92
CA SER A 136 17.54 -24.53 19.61
C SER A 136 16.51 -25.43 20.30
N ALA A 137 15.38 -25.69 19.66
CA ALA A 137 14.26 -26.47 20.17
C ALA A 137 13.64 -25.87 21.45
N ASN A 138 13.52 -24.54 21.49
CA ASN A 138 12.85 -23.83 22.56
C ASN A 138 11.32 -23.73 22.31
N SER A 139 10.53 -24.15 23.29
CA SER A 139 9.06 -24.03 23.29
C SER A 139 8.51 -23.09 24.38
N SER A 140 9.36 -22.31 25.04
CA SER A 140 8.95 -21.37 26.09
C SER A 140 8.13 -20.18 25.58
N LYS A 141 8.20 -19.92 24.27
CA LYS A 141 7.39 -18.94 23.52
C LYS A 141 7.06 -19.54 22.17
N LEU A 142 5.86 -19.27 21.65
CA LEU A 142 5.37 -19.92 20.43
C LEU A 142 4.66 -18.91 19.53
N ASN A 143 5.08 -18.84 18.27
CA ASN A 143 4.49 -17.96 17.28
C ASN A 143 3.39 -18.67 16.48
N ASN A 144 2.38 -17.89 16.07
CA ASN A 144 1.27 -18.27 15.19
C ASN A 144 1.13 -17.20 14.10
N PHE A 145 1.54 -17.54 12.89
CA PHE A 145 1.44 -16.65 11.74
C PHE A 145 1.14 -17.42 10.47
N GLN A 146 0.58 -16.72 9.50
CA GLN A 146 0.06 -17.30 8.28
C GLN A 146 0.24 -16.34 7.12
N MET A 147 0.42 -16.91 5.93
CA MET A 147 0.41 -16.18 4.67
C MET A 147 -0.55 -16.85 3.71
N THR A 148 -1.37 -16.06 3.02
CA THR A 148 -2.23 -16.52 1.93
C THR A 148 -1.86 -15.76 0.66
N LEU A 149 -1.69 -16.50 -0.44
CA LEU A 149 -1.69 -15.89 -1.77
C LEU A 149 -2.97 -16.27 -2.50
N ALA A 150 -3.64 -15.29 -3.11
CA ALA A 150 -4.88 -15.47 -3.85
C ALA A 150 -4.76 -14.86 -5.25
N GLY A 151 -4.88 -15.69 -6.29
CA GLY A 151 -4.86 -15.23 -7.67
C GLY A 151 -6.14 -14.48 -8.04
N LEU A 152 -6.04 -13.56 -9.00
CA LEU A 152 -7.17 -12.76 -9.47
C LEU A 152 -7.60 -13.08 -10.90
N SER A 153 -6.66 -13.50 -11.75
CA SER A 153 -6.95 -13.91 -13.13
C SER A 153 -5.83 -14.81 -13.69
N ASN A 154 -5.91 -15.20 -14.97
CA ASN A 154 -4.87 -15.96 -15.65
C ASN A 154 -3.61 -15.12 -15.97
N SER A 155 -3.61 -13.81 -15.72
CA SER A 155 -2.48 -12.88 -15.97
C SER A 155 -1.24 -13.14 -15.10
N GLY A 156 -1.39 -13.90 -14.01
CA GLY A 156 -0.35 -14.07 -13.01
C GLY A 156 -0.45 -13.11 -11.81
N ASP A 157 -1.47 -12.25 -11.81
CA ASP A 157 -1.74 -11.30 -10.72
C ASP A 157 -2.31 -11.98 -9.48
N PHE A 158 -1.86 -11.53 -8.31
CA PHE A 158 -2.29 -12.10 -7.04
C PHE A 158 -2.21 -11.09 -5.89
N ASP A 159 -2.96 -11.37 -4.85
CA ASP A 159 -2.88 -10.67 -3.57
C ASP A 159 -2.16 -11.53 -2.54
N ILE A 160 -1.41 -10.87 -1.66
CA ILE A 160 -0.73 -11.45 -0.50
C ILE A 160 -1.47 -10.97 0.74
N GLU A 161 -1.80 -11.88 1.65
CA GLU A 161 -2.31 -11.55 2.99
C GLU A 161 -1.41 -12.21 4.05
N PHE A 162 -0.83 -11.41 4.94
CA PHE A 162 -0.21 -11.92 6.17
C PHE A 162 -1.21 -11.81 7.32
N ARG A 163 -1.21 -12.81 8.20
CA ARG A 163 -1.99 -12.84 9.43
C ARG A 163 -1.11 -13.23 10.61
N TYR A 164 -1.13 -12.42 11.65
CA TYR A 164 -0.41 -12.65 12.90
C TYR A 164 -1.40 -12.82 14.04
N ASN A 165 -1.46 -14.02 14.59
CA ASN A 165 -2.32 -14.32 15.74
C ASN A 165 -1.57 -14.19 17.06
N ARG A 166 -0.31 -14.65 17.10
CA ARG A 166 0.51 -14.56 18.29
C ARG A 166 1.97 -14.48 17.88
N LEU A 167 2.67 -13.45 18.34
CA LEU A 167 4.11 -13.30 18.20
C LEU A 167 4.68 -13.03 19.59
N GLU A 168 5.52 -13.94 20.07
CA GLU A 168 6.13 -13.91 21.41
C GLU A 168 7.65 -13.91 21.34
N TRP A 169 8.22 -14.35 20.21
CA TRP A 169 9.66 -14.41 19.97
C TRP A 169 10.00 -13.85 18.58
N THR A 170 11.23 -13.38 18.41
CA THR A 170 11.75 -12.79 17.16
C THR A 170 13.07 -13.37 16.68
N THR A 171 13.78 -14.12 17.53
CA THR A 171 15.17 -14.50 17.28
C THR A 171 15.47 -15.87 17.87
N GLY A 172 16.17 -16.74 17.15
CA GLY A 172 16.72 -18.00 17.68
C GLY A 172 18.08 -17.82 18.35
N ASP A 173 18.50 -18.81 19.13
CA ASP A 173 19.75 -18.75 19.91
C ASP A 173 21.00 -18.62 19.01
N ALA A 174 20.99 -19.21 17.81
CA ALA A 174 22.09 -19.11 16.83
C ALA A 174 22.14 -17.74 16.13
N SER A 175 21.05 -16.98 16.17
CA SER A 175 20.96 -15.60 15.67
C SER A 175 21.23 -14.57 16.78
N GLU A 176 22.02 -14.94 17.79
CA GLU A 176 22.38 -14.15 18.97
C GLU A 176 21.20 -13.82 19.90
N GLY A 177 20.09 -14.54 19.75
CA GLY A 177 18.92 -14.40 20.60
C GLY A 177 19.15 -14.95 22.02
N VAL A 178 18.44 -14.37 22.99
CA VAL A 178 18.35 -14.90 24.35
C VAL A 178 16.88 -14.96 24.74
N ASN A 179 16.40 -16.15 25.11
CA ASN A 179 14.98 -16.39 25.42
C ASN A 179 14.03 -15.95 24.29
N GLY A 180 14.46 -16.09 23.03
CA GLY A 180 13.65 -15.77 21.85
C GLY A 180 13.69 -14.31 21.40
N LEU A 181 14.50 -13.45 22.02
CA LEU A 181 14.53 -11.99 21.78
C LEU A 181 15.97 -11.47 21.66
N GLY A 182 16.15 -10.26 21.14
CA GLY A 182 17.48 -9.67 20.93
C GLY A 182 18.15 -10.18 19.65
N GLY A 183 19.48 -10.16 19.57
CA GLY A 183 20.24 -10.65 18.42
C GLY A 183 19.85 -9.99 17.10
N VAL A 184 19.67 -10.79 16.05
CA VAL A 184 19.11 -10.37 14.74
C VAL A 184 17.61 -10.73 14.68
N PRO A 185 16.71 -9.76 14.93
CA PRO A 185 15.27 -10.05 15.00
C PRO A 185 14.66 -10.32 13.63
N ALA A 186 13.49 -10.94 13.68
CA ALA A 186 12.71 -11.27 12.51
C ALA A 186 12.44 -10.08 11.57
N GLN A 187 12.30 -10.40 10.28
CA GLN A 187 11.86 -9.47 9.24
C GLN A 187 10.62 -10.04 8.53
N ALA A 188 9.72 -9.17 8.10
CA ALA A 188 8.56 -9.54 7.29
C ALA A 188 8.48 -8.67 6.04
N GLY A 189 7.97 -9.22 4.94
CA GLY A 189 7.88 -8.53 3.65
C GLY A 189 8.20 -9.44 2.47
N PHE A 190 8.90 -8.93 1.47
CA PHE A 190 9.30 -9.68 0.28
C PHE A 190 10.57 -9.09 -0.36
N ASP A 191 11.27 -9.93 -1.12
CA ASP A 191 12.47 -9.53 -1.89
C ASP A 191 12.44 -10.28 -3.23
N ALA A 192 12.53 -9.53 -4.33
CA ALA A 192 12.49 -10.09 -5.68
C ALA A 192 13.80 -10.77 -6.11
N GLY A 193 14.94 -10.47 -5.47
CA GLY A 193 16.24 -10.94 -5.92
C GLY A 193 16.71 -10.33 -7.25
N ASP A 194 16.11 -9.21 -7.69
CA ASP A 194 16.40 -8.53 -8.97
C ASP A 194 17.21 -7.23 -8.84
N GLY A 195 17.66 -6.92 -7.62
CA GLY A 195 18.45 -5.74 -7.25
C GLY A 195 17.65 -4.46 -7.07
N SER A 196 16.32 -4.49 -7.22
CA SER A 196 15.50 -3.27 -7.28
C SER A 196 14.17 -3.34 -6.54
N HIS A 197 13.54 -4.52 -6.46
CA HIS A 197 12.21 -4.64 -5.88
C HIS A 197 12.22 -5.43 -4.58
N PHE A 198 11.93 -4.75 -3.48
CA PHE A 198 11.81 -5.34 -2.16
C PHE A 198 10.95 -4.47 -1.24
N TYR A 199 10.45 -5.04 -0.16
CA TYR A 199 9.73 -4.32 0.89
C TYR A 199 9.90 -5.02 2.22
N SER A 200 10.11 -4.23 3.28
CA SER A 200 10.12 -4.70 4.66
C SER A 200 9.04 -4.00 5.46
N LEU A 201 8.28 -4.76 6.25
CA LEU A 201 7.31 -4.18 7.18
C LEU A 201 8.03 -3.29 8.20
N PRO A 202 7.48 -2.11 8.53
CA PRO A 202 8.00 -1.26 9.60
C PRO A 202 8.08 -2.02 10.93
N GLY A 203 9.27 -2.13 11.50
CA GLY A 203 9.54 -2.91 12.72
C GLY A 203 10.34 -4.19 12.49
N SER A 204 10.63 -4.56 11.24
CA SER A 204 11.62 -5.59 10.90
C SER A 204 12.99 -5.28 11.53
N PHE A 205 13.73 -6.31 11.95
CA PHE A 205 14.99 -6.20 12.71
C PHE A 205 14.90 -5.49 14.06
N SER A 206 13.69 -5.30 14.59
CA SER A 206 13.46 -4.82 15.96
C SER A 206 12.65 -5.84 16.72
N SER A 207 13.12 -6.32 17.88
CA SER A 207 12.34 -7.27 18.68
C SER A 207 10.99 -6.67 19.08
N THR A 208 10.94 -5.40 19.47
CA THR A 208 9.65 -4.74 19.79
C THR A 208 8.82 -4.50 18.54
N GLY A 209 9.45 -4.17 17.41
CA GLY A 209 8.76 -3.94 16.13
C GLY A 209 8.12 -5.20 15.56
N ALA A 210 8.90 -6.29 15.45
CA ALA A 210 8.42 -7.55 14.89
C ALA A 210 7.35 -8.23 15.75
N LEU A 211 7.46 -8.17 17.09
CA LEU A 211 6.36 -8.60 17.97
C LEU A 211 5.09 -7.78 17.76
N ASN A 212 5.24 -6.49 17.41
CA ASN A 212 4.12 -5.59 17.22
C ASN A 212 3.35 -5.84 15.92
N PHE A 213 3.85 -6.66 14.99
CA PHE A 213 3.10 -7.00 13.76
C PHE A 213 1.70 -7.54 14.06
N ALA A 214 1.48 -8.21 15.19
CA ALA A 214 0.15 -8.66 15.61
C ALA A 214 -0.83 -7.51 15.95
N ASN A 215 -0.31 -6.34 16.34
CA ASN A 215 -1.11 -5.20 16.82
C ASN A 215 -1.27 -4.07 15.79
N ILE A 216 -0.57 -4.15 14.64
CA ILE A 216 -0.64 -3.14 13.58
C ILE A 216 -1.12 -3.74 12.26
N THR A 217 -1.50 -2.88 11.32
CA THR A 217 -2.01 -3.28 9.99
C THR A 217 -1.70 -2.18 8.97
N ASN A 218 -1.49 -2.57 7.71
CA ASN A 218 -1.45 -1.63 6.58
C ASN A 218 -2.81 -1.47 5.88
N VAL A 219 -3.86 -2.14 6.38
CA VAL A 219 -5.20 -2.07 5.82
C VAL A 219 -6.00 -1.05 6.61
N THR A 220 -6.41 0.02 5.95
CA THR A 220 -7.26 1.05 6.54
C THR A 220 -8.57 0.49 7.09
N GLY A 221 -8.85 0.71 8.37
CA GLY A 221 -10.00 0.12 9.06
C GLY A 221 -9.96 -1.40 9.17
N GLY A 222 -8.81 -2.02 8.85
CA GLY A 222 -8.59 -3.45 8.89
C GLY A 222 -8.35 -4.00 10.29
N GLU A 223 -8.38 -5.33 10.38
CA GLU A 223 -8.05 -6.07 11.60
C GLU A 223 -6.54 -5.95 11.89
N ALA A 224 -6.19 -5.58 13.13
CA ALA A 224 -4.80 -5.61 13.60
C ALA A 224 -4.19 -7.01 13.40
N GLY A 225 -2.94 -7.08 12.94
CA GLY A 225 -2.29 -8.34 12.60
C GLY A 225 -2.58 -8.81 11.18
N VAL A 226 -3.36 -8.07 10.39
CA VAL A 226 -3.59 -8.37 8.97
C VAL A 226 -2.81 -7.39 8.11
N PHE A 227 -1.97 -7.90 7.20
CA PHE A 227 -1.31 -7.08 6.18
C PHE A 227 -1.69 -7.58 4.80
N LYS A 228 -1.89 -6.65 3.86
CA LYS A 228 -2.23 -6.98 2.48
C LYS A 228 -1.35 -6.27 1.48
N PHE A 229 -0.95 -7.00 0.44
CA PHE A 229 -0.20 -6.47 -0.69
C PHE A 229 -0.84 -6.98 -1.97
N SER A 230 -0.79 -6.17 -3.02
CA SER A 230 -1.30 -6.55 -4.33
C SER A 230 -0.16 -6.55 -5.33
N ILE A 231 0.07 -7.71 -5.97
CA ILE A 231 1.03 -7.85 -7.06
C ILE A 231 0.25 -7.82 -8.38
N ARG A 232 0.56 -6.87 -9.25
CA ARG A 232 -0.02 -6.73 -10.59
C ARG A 232 1.08 -6.59 -11.62
N ASN A 233 0.96 -7.32 -12.73
CA ASN A 233 1.95 -7.37 -13.81
C ASN A 233 3.38 -7.64 -13.31
N GLY A 234 3.53 -8.39 -12.21
CA GLY A 234 4.82 -8.68 -11.60
C GLY A 234 5.40 -7.56 -10.74
N ALA A 235 4.67 -6.48 -10.49
CA ALA A 235 5.06 -5.36 -9.63
C ALA A 235 4.12 -5.20 -8.42
N VAL A 236 4.62 -4.60 -7.34
CA VAL A 236 3.79 -4.28 -6.15
C VAL A 236 3.01 -3.01 -6.42
N LEU A 237 1.70 -3.06 -6.20
CA LEU A 237 0.89 -1.87 -6.17
C LEU A 237 1.03 -1.18 -4.80
N ALA A 238 1.56 0.05 -4.84
CA ALA A 238 1.14 1.17 -3.98
C ALA A 238 1.27 1.00 -2.46
N ASP A 239 2.49 0.96 -1.95
CA ASP A 239 2.79 1.01 -0.50
C ASP A 239 3.25 2.40 -0.02
N GLY A 240 3.45 3.34 -0.94
CA GLY A 240 3.91 4.70 -0.66
C GLY A 240 5.37 4.81 -0.27
N SER A 241 6.16 3.73 -0.38
CA SER A 241 7.55 3.71 0.09
C SER A 241 8.52 4.37 -0.88
N SER A 242 8.17 4.43 -2.16
CA SER A 242 9.02 5.00 -3.22
C SER A 242 8.21 5.74 -4.28
N PRO A 243 8.84 6.58 -5.12
CA PRO A 243 8.19 7.14 -6.29
C PRO A 243 7.68 6.08 -7.28
N ALA A 244 8.25 4.89 -7.29
CA ALA A 244 7.84 3.79 -8.17
C ALA A 244 6.63 3.00 -7.63
N THR A 245 6.30 3.17 -6.35
CA THR A 245 5.20 2.46 -5.67
C THR A 245 4.31 3.42 -4.86
N PRO A 246 3.82 4.53 -5.45
CA PRO A 246 3.05 5.53 -4.71
C PRO A 246 1.72 4.98 -4.22
N LEU A 247 1.24 5.47 -3.08
CA LEU A 247 -0.13 5.24 -2.66
C LEU A 247 -1.08 5.81 -3.71
N LEU A 248 -2.08 5.01 -4.09
CA LEU A 248 -3.18 5.41 -4.96
C LEU A 248 -4.38 5.84 -4.12
N PRO A 249 -5.26 6.70 -4.64
CA PRO A 249 -6.36 7.23 -3.85
C PRO A 249 -7.38 6.16 -3.46
N SER A 250 -7.79 6.18 -2.20
CA SER A 250 -8.78 5.27 -1.60
C SER A 250 -10.23 5.62 -1.96
N ASN A 251 -10.50 6.85 -2.42
CA ASN A 251 -11.82 7.36 -2.77
C ASN A 251 -11.73 8.57 -3.70
N VAL A 252 -12.79 8.78 -4.50
CA VAL A 252 -12.91 9.89 -5.48
C VAL A 252 -13.95 10.92 -5.02
N THR A 253 -13.87 11.36 -3.77
CA THR A 253 -14.75 12.40 -3.20
C THR A 253 -13.98 13.24 -2.17
N ASN A 254 -14.02 14.57 -2.32
CA ASN A 254 -13.51 15.50 -1.30
C ASN A 254 -14.53 15.69 -0.15
N GLY A 255 -14.11 16.34 0.94
CA GLY A 255 -14.95 16.60 2.12
C GLY A 255 -16.24 17.42 1.88
N ASN A 256 -16.40 18.00 0.68
CA ASN A 256 -17.58 18.77 0.27
C ASN A 256 -18.45 18.03 -0.77
N GLY A 257 -18.17 16.75 -1.06
CA GLY A 257 -18.90 15.94 -2.04
C GLY A 257 -18.54 16.22 -3.51
N GLY A 258 -17.49 17.00 -3.78
CA GLY A 258 -16.92 17.22 -5.11
C GLY A 258 -15.81 16.22 -5.46
N PRO A 259 -15.30 16.22 -6.71
CA PRO A 259 -14.23 15.31 -7.13
C PRO A 259 -12.92 15.66 -6.40
N GLY A 260 -12.34 14.68 -5.71
CA GLY A 260 -11.04 14.77 -5.05
C GLY A 260 -10.48 13.39 -4.76
N PHE A 261 -9.16 13.26 -4.74
CA PHE A 261 -8.44 12.01 -4.51
C PHE A 261 -8.09 11.92 -3.04
N GLY A 262 -8.76 11.04 -2.30
CA GLY A 262 -8.50 10.84 -0.88
C GLY A 262 -7.43 9.78 -0.66
N PHE A 263 -6.54 9.99 0.31
CA PHE A 263 -5.51 9.05 0.74
C PHE A 263 -5.54 8.95 2.25
N GLN A 264 -5.52 7.73 2.78
CA GLN A 264 -5.44 7.48 4.21
C GLN A 264 -4.30 6.50 4.50
N PHE A 265 -3.31 6.94 5.27
CA PHE A 265 -2.11 6.16 5.56
C PHE A 265 -1.49 6.51 6.92
N GLN A 266 -0.67 5.61 7.46
CA GLN A 266 0.13 5.88 8.67
C GLN A 266 1.50 6.40 8.30
N VAL A 267 1.98 7.37 9.08
CA VAL A 267 3.34 7.92 8.96
C VAL A 267 4.08 7.90 10.28
N GLN A 268 5.39 7.70 10.20
CA GLN A 268 6.33 7.86 11.29
C GLN A 268 7.17 9.12 11.13
N GLN A 269 7.90 9.50 12.18
CA GLN A 269 8.79 10.65 12.13
C GLN A 269 9.84 10.45 11.04
N ASN A 270 10.07 11.48 10.21
CA ASN A 270 10.98 11.48 9.07
C ASN A 270 10.63 10.50 7.93
N GLN A 271 9.49 9.82 8.00
CA GLN A 271 9.03 8.99 6.90
C GLN A 271 8.48 9.87 5.77
N ARG A 272 9.02 9.67 4.56
CA ARG A 272 8.42 10.21 3.33
C ARG A 272 7.44 9.19 2.78
N VAL A 273 6.24 9.64 2.46
CA VAL A 273 5.22 8.82 1.80
C VAL A 273 4.92 9.40 0.43
N PHE A 274 4.96 8.55 -0.59
CA PHE A 274 4.66 8.92 -1.96
C PHE A 274 3.18 8.67 -2.23
N VAL A 275 2.49 9.68 -2.74
CA VAL A 275 1.10 9.61 -3.20
C VAL A 275 1.04 9.98 -4.68
N ASP A 276 0.17 9.33 -5.43
CA ASP A 276 -0.05 9.63 -6.84
C ASP A 276 -1.55 9.86 -7.13
N PRO A 277 -1.92 11.05 -7.64
CA PRO A 277 -3.25 11.34 -8.17
C PRO A 277 -3.38 11.02 -9.67
N VAL A 278 -4.62 10.94 -10.14
CA VAL A 278 -4.89 11.13 -11.57
C VAL A 278 -4.41 12.51 -12.03
N VAL A 279 -3.72 12.56 -13.17
CA VAL A 279 -3.11 13.77 -13.77
C VAL A 279 -4.11 14.94 -13.92
N ALA A 280 -3.65 16.13 -13.55
CA ALA A 280 -4.33 17.41 -13.70
C ALA A 280 -3.30 18.53 -13.97
N VAL A 281 -3.76 19.77 -14.19
CA VAL A 281 -2.87 20.94 -14.41
C VAL A 281 -2.33 21.55 -13.10
N GLY A 282 -2.67 20.91 -11.99
CA GLY A 282 -2.25 21.25 -10.63
C GLY A 282 -3.17 20.60 -9.62
N TYR A 283 -2.87 20.79 -8.34
CA TYR A 283 -3.64 20.20 -7.24
C TYR A 283 -3.65 21.08 -6.00
N ASP A 284 -4.76 21.02 -5.28
CA ASP A 284 -4.87 21.46 -3.89
C ASP A 284 -4.70 20.25 -2.97
N PHE A 285 -3.61 20.21 -2.21
CA PHE A 285 -3.37 19.23 -1.16
C PHE A 285 -3.90 19.77 0.17
N SER A 286 -4.70 19.00 0.88
CA SER A 286 -5.20 19.36 2.21
C SER A 286 -5.27 18.16 3.14
N THR A 287 -4.89 18.34 4.39
CA THR A 287 -5.05 17.33 5.45
C THR A 287 -6.32 17.62 6.26
N SER A 288 -7.09 16.59 6.59
CA SER A 288 -8.27 16.72 7.46
C SER A 288 -7.89 17.14 8.88
N PHE A 289 -8.83 17.78 9.59
CA PHE A 289 -8.64 18.16 11.00
C PHE A 289 -8.22 16.97 11.87
N GLY A 290 -7.15 17.13 12.65
CA GLY A 290 -6.57 16.07 13.48
C GLY A 290 -5.49 15.23 12.78
N SER A 291 -5.29 15.39 11.47
CA SER A 291 -4.12 14.83 10.78
C SER A 291 -2.84 15.62 11.11
N PRO A 292 -1.67 14.97 11.06
CA PRO A 292 -0.38 15.65 11.09
C PRO A 292 -0.24 16.72 10.01
N ILE A 293 0.46 17.81 10.34
CA ILE A 293 0.79 18.86 9.38
C ILE A 293 1.93 18.44 8.45
N ILE A 294 1.89 18.91 7.20
CA ILE A 294 2.89 18.61 6.17
C ILE A 294 4.14 19.45 6.42
N LEU A 295 5.31 18.81 6.47
CA LEU A 295 6.61 19.47 6.65
C LEU A 295 7.35 19.70 5.33
N SER A 296 7.22 18.81 4.35
CA SER A 296 7.86 18.99 3.05
C SER A 296 7.09 18.26 1.95
N ALA A 297 7.21 18.76 0.72
CA ALA A 297 6.73 18.12 -0.49
C ALA A 297 7.87 17.99 -1.52
N LEU A 298 8.08 16.78 -2.01
CA LEU A 298 9.01 16.45 -3.09
C LEU A 298 8.20 16.19 -4.36
N PHE A 299 8.43 16.99 -5.39
CA PHE A 299 7.72 16.90 -6.67
C PHE A 299 8.53 16.10 -7.71
N PRO A 300 7.87 15.54 -8.74
CA PRO A 300 8.56 14.81 -9.79
C PRO A 300 9.24 15.76 -10.78
N ASP A 301 10.34 15.31 -11.39
CA ASP A 301 10.93 15.95 -12.57
C ASP A 301 10.16 15.51 -13.82
N LEU A 302 9.42 16.45 -14.40
CA LEU A 302 8.66 16.24 -15.63
C LEU A 302 9.34 16.83 -16.87
N GLY A 303 10.55 17.39 -16.71
CA GLY A 303 11.21 18.14 -17.78
C GLY A 303 10.46 19.42 -18.16
N ASP A 304 9.70 20.00 -17.23
CA ASP A 304 9.00 21.27 -17.42
C ASP A 304 9.99 22.45 -17.32
N PRO A 305 10.27 23.18 -18.41
CA PRO A 305 11.25 24.26 -18.39
C PRO A 305 10.89 25.41 -17.44
N ASP A 306 9.60 25.59 -17.18
CA ASP A 306 9.09 26.68 -16.34
C ASP A 306 8.88 26.23 -14.88
N GLY A 307 8.85 24.91 -14.65
CA GLY A 307 8.66 24.29 -13.34
C GLY A 307 7.29 24.58 -12.72
N TYR A 308 7.13 24.25 -11.44
CA TYR A 308 5.87 24.44 -10.74
C TYR A 308 5.85 25.69 -9.87
N THR A 309 4.66 26.21 -9.62
CA THR A 309 4.43 27.25 -8.62
C THR A 309 3.65 26.66 -7.44
N VAL A 310 4.16 26.89 -6.22
CA VAL A 310 3.55 26.43 -4.98
C VAL A 310 3.01 27.63 -4.20
N TYR A 311 1.77 27.53 -3.73
CA TYR A 311 1.11 28.52 -2.89
C TYR A 311 0.66 27.88 -1.58
N LEU A 312 0.58 28.67 -0.51
CA LEU A 312 -0.06 28.22 0.72
C LEU A 312 -1.59 28.36 0.57
N HIS A 313 -2.37 27.51 1.23
CA HIS A 313 -3.84 27.58 1.12
C HIS A 313 -4.44 28.86 1.72
N ASP A 314 -3.75 29.50 2.66
CA ASP A 314 -4.12 30.79 3.24
C ASP A 314 -3.65 32.00 2.41
N ASP A 315 -2.73 31.81 1.47
CA ASP A 315 -2.29 32.84 0.51
C ASP A 315 -2.09 32.26 -0.90
N LEU A 316 -3.17 32.32 -1.69
CA LEU A 316 -3.16 31.93 -3.11
C LEU A 316 -2.76 33.08 -4.05
N VAL A 317 -2.39 34.24 -3.51
CA VAL A 317 -2.00 35.42 -4.31
C VAL A 317 -0.48 35.49 -4.42
N HIS A 318 0.24 35.26 -3.32
CA HIS A 318 1.69 35.30 -3.29
C HIS A 318 2.27 33.88 -3.33
N PRO A 319 3.08 33.53 -4.35
CA PRO A 319 3.74 32.24 -4.38
C PRO A 319 4.65 32.02 -3.17
N TYR A 320 4.55 30.84 -2.56
CA TYR A 320 5.48 30.37 -1.55
C TYR A 320 6.82 29.95 -2.19
N ALA A 321 6.72 29.24 -3.31
CA ALA A 321 7.86 28.88 -4.16
C ALA A 321 7.48 28.99 -5.63
N THR A 322 8.43 29.41 -6.47
CA THR A 322 8.25 29.51 -7.93
C THR A 322 9.32 28.70 -8.63
N HIS A 323 9.06 28.29 -9.87
CA HIS A 323 10.01 27.56 -10.70
C HIS A 323 10.55 26.28 -10.03
N VAL A 324 9.74 25.63 -9.19
CA VAL A 324 10.14 24.40 -8.48
C VAL A 324 10.45 23.33 -9.53
N GLY A 325 11.66 22.79 -9.50
CA GLY A 325 12.12 21.84 -10.50
C GLY A 325 12.71 22.44 -11.79
N ALA A 326 12.75 23.77 -11.90
CA ALA A 326 13.32 24.48 -13.04
C ALA A 326 14.43 25.46 -12.61
N TYR A 327 15.27 25.88 -13.56
CA TYR A 327 16.33 26.89 -13.35
C TYR A 327 17.27 26.61 -12.15
N GLY A 328 17.52 25.34 -11.85
CA GLY A 328 18.38 24.93 -10.73
C GLY A 328 17.69 24.94 -9.36
N ASN A 329 16.38 25.18 -9.29
CA ASN A 329 15.62 25.08 -8.05
C ASN A 329 15.38 23.60 -7.68
N PRO A 330 15.47 23.24 -6.39
CA PRO A 330 15.20 21.90 -5.94
C PRO A 330 13.73 21.53 -6.15
N PHE A 331 13.46 20.25 -6.40
CA PHE A 331 12.11 19.67 -6.42
C PHE A 331 11.49 19.52 -5.02
N LEU A 332 12.29 19.73 -3.98
CA LEU A 332 11.85 19.69 -2.58
C LEU A 332 11.45 21.10 -2.14
N VAL A 333 10.20 21.23 -1.71
CA VAL A 333 9.70 22.41 -1.01
C VAL A 333 9.60 22.09 0.48
N ASP A 334 10.29 22.89 1.29
CA ASP A 334 10.35 22.74 2.74
C ASP A 334 9.42 23.75 3.41
N PHE A 335 8.42 23.25 4.13
CA PHE A 335 7.46 24.05 4.89
C PHE A 335 7.83 24.17 6.37
N SER A 336 8.90 23.52 6.83
CA SER A 336 9.30 23.52 8.24
C SER A 336 9.61 24.93 8.77
N ALA A 337 10.14 25.82 7.92
CA ALA A 337 10.37 27.23 8.24
C ALA A 337 9.06 28.01 8.52
N ALA A 338 7.93 27.55 7.97
CA ALA A 338 6.59 28.07 8.25
C ALA A 338 5.92 27.34 9.42
N GLY A 339 6.59 26.39 10.08
CA GLY A 339 6.03 25.53 11.11
C GLY A 339 5.19 24.38 10.55
N GLY A 340 5.31 24.06 9.25
CA GLY A 340 4.48 23.10 8.53
C GLY A 340 3.13 23.66 8.09
N VAL A 341 2.44 22.95 7.20
CA VAL A 341 1.19 23.41 6.57
C VAL A 341 0.12 22.31 6.60
N SER A 342 -1.14 22.69 6.84
CA SER A 342 -2.28 21.77 6.69
C SER A 342 -2.75 21.61 5.24
N GLY A 343 -2.18 22.40 4.33
CA GLY A 343 -2.49 22.33 2.91
C GLY A 343 -1.70 23.34 2.08
N PHE A 344 -1.51 23.00 0.81
CA PHE A 344 -0.83 23.85 -0.17
C PHE A 344 -1.40 23.56 -1.56
N ARG A 345 -1.21 24.52 -2.46
CA ARG A 345 -1.52 24.38 -3.88
C ARG A 345 -0.24 24.20 -4.68
N ILE A 346 -0.25 23.27 -5.62
CA ILE A 346 0.68 23.25 -6.74
C ILE A 346 -0.06 23.61 -8.03
N ALA A 347 0.48 24.54 -8.80
CA ALA A 347 -0.08 24.99 -10.06
C ALA A 347 1.01 25.08 -11.13
N GLY A 348 0.57 25.09 -12.40
CA GLY A 348 1.47 25.28 -13.53
C GLY A 348 2.03 23.99 -14.11
N ILE A 349 1.43 22.82 -13.83
CA ILE A 349 1.79 21.59 -14.54
C ILE A 349 1.46 21.81 -16.03
N ASN A 350 2.49 21.84 -16.88
CA ASN A 350 2.31 22.21 -18.28
C ASN A 350 1.47 21.16 -19.05
N PRO A 351 0.29 21.52 -19.56
CA PRO A 351 -0.56 20.61 -20.32
C PRO A 351 0.10 20.05 -21.58
N SER A 352 1.08 20.76 -22.17
CA SER A 352 1.77 20.32 -23.39
C SER A 352 2.71 19.14 -23.14
N LEU A 353 3.03 18.82 -21.88
CA LEU A 353 3.80 17.61 -21.54
C LEU A 353 3.00 16.33 -21.82
N GLY A 354 1.69 16.43 -22.04
CA GLY A 354 0.87 15.31 -22.49
C GLY A 354 0.83 14.16 -21.49
N LEU A 355 0.94 14.47 -20.20
CA LEU A 355 0.84 13.49 -19.12
C LEU A 355 -0.45 12.69 -19.27
N ASP A 356 -0.32 11.37 -19.38
CA ASP A 356 -1.44 10.46 -19.57
C ASP A 356 -2.32 10.45 -18.31
N PRO A 357 -3.58 10.94 -18.37
CA PRO A 357 -4.48 10.94 -17.22
C PRO A 357 -4.89 9.56 -16.73
N THR A 358 -4.58 8.50 -17.49
CA THR A 358 -4.81 7.11 -17.09
C THR A 358 -3.56 6.45 -16.51
N ASN A 359 -2.42 7.13 -16.54
CA ASN A 359 -1.18 6.63 -15.96
C ASN A 359 -1.11 6.97 -14.45
N PRO A 360 -1.16 5.95 -13.56
CA PRO A 360 -1.21 6.12 -12.10
C PRO A 360 0.17 6.39 -11.45
N THR A 361 1.19 6.71 -12.26
CA THR A 361 2.53 7.12 -11.81
C THR A 361 2.99 8.41 -12.49
N ALA A 362 2.06 9.18 -13.06
CA ALA A 362 2.41 10.34 -13.89
C ALA A 362 2.69 11.61 -13.07
N PHE A 363 2.26 11.68 -11.81
CA PHE A 363 2.52 12.84 -10.94
C PHE A 363 2.75 12.46 -9.47
N VAL A 364 3.81 11.69 -9.23
CA VAL A 364 4.10 11.17 -7.89
C VAL A 364 4.67 12.27 -6.97
N THR A 365 3.98 12.54 -5.86
CA THR A 365 4.41 13.54 -4.86
C THR A 365 4.80 12.87 -3.55
N GLY A 366 6.01 13.15 -3.05
CA GLY A 366 6.51 12.62 -1.77
C GLY A 366 6.32 13.60 -0.61
N LEU A 367 5.54 13.25 0.41
CA LEU A 367 5.20 14.10 1.54
C LEU A 367 5.85 13.62 2.85
N THR A 368 6.27 14.56 3.70
CA THR A 368 6.67 14.29 5.10
C THR A 368 5.79 15.05 6.07
N PHE A 369 5.66 14.56 7.30
CA PHE A 369 4.72 15.08 8.29
C PHE A 369 5.36 15.31 9.65
N ASP A 370 4.83 16.26 10.41
CA ASP A 370 5.25 16.53 11.78
C ASP A 370 4.56 15.56 12.74
N VAL A 371 5.28 14.52 13.15
CA VAL A 371 4.78 13.48 14.06
C VAL A 371 5.85 13.05 15.04
N THR A 372 5.44 12.74 16.27
CA THR A 372 6.31 12.20 17.34
C THR A 372 6.12 10.69 17.54
N GLY A 373 5.46 10.02 16.60
CA GLY A 373 5.17 8.58 16.59
C GLY A 373 4.25 8.22 15.41
N PRO A 374 3.81 6.96 15.30
CA PRO A 374 2.84 6.55 14.27
C PRO A 374 1.55 7.38 14.37
N ALA A 375 1.21 8.11 13.31
CA ALA A 375 -0.02 8.89 13.24
C ALA A 375 -0.75 8.63 11.92
N MET A 376 -2.08 8.66 11.97
CA MET A 376 -2.92 8.58 10.77
C MET A 376 -2.92 9.93 10.05
N VAL A 377 -2.67 9.90 8.75
CA VAL A 377 -2.86 11.03 7.83
C VAL A 377 -4.11 10.75 7.02
N ASP A 378 -5.02 11.72 6.98
CA ASP A 378 -6.12 11.79 6.02
C ASP A 378 -5.88 12.98 5.10
N LEU A 379 -5.45 12.68 3.87
CA LEU A 379 -5.01 13.64 2.86
C LEU A 379 -6.01 13.65 1.71
N THR A 380 -6.44 14.83 1.29
CA THR A 380 -7.19 15.03 0.05
C THR A 380 -6.34 15.79 -0.95
N GLN A 381 -6.37 15.35 -2.19
CA GLN A 381 -5.79 16.04 -3.32
C GLN A 381 -6.89 16.39 -4.34
N THR A 382 -7.20 17.68 -4.47
CA THR A 382 -8.26 18.17 -5.37
C THR A 382 -7.62 18.65 -6.67
N PRO A 383 -7.98 18.10 -7.84
CA PRO A 383 -7.38 18.51 -9.11
C PRO A 383 -7.81 19.93 -9.50
N LEU A 384 -6.84 20.75 -9.89
CA LEU A 384 -7.09 21.98 -10.64
C LEU A 384 -7.43 21.59 -12.07
N ARG A 385 -8.61 22.00 -12.54
CA ARG A 385 -9.05 21.73 -13.91
C ARG A 385 -8.75 22.94 -14.77
N PHE A 386 -8.20 22.70 -15.97
CA PHE A 386 -8.24 23.68 -17.03
C PHE A 386 -9.64 23.63 -17.64
N ASP A 387 -10.39 24.73 -17.56
CA ASP A 387 -11.69 24.80 -18.20
C ASP A 387 -11.49 25.00 -19.71
N THR A 388 -11.68 23.94 -20.49
CA THR A 388 -11.79 24.06 -21.96
C THR A 388 -13.17 24.57 -22.40
N ASN A 389 -14.11 24.80 -21.47
CA ASN A 389 -15.45 25.34 -21.75
C ASN A 389 -15.53 26.87 -21.60
N GLY A 390 -14.41 27.58 -21.80
CA GLY A 390 -14.51 28.87 -22.48
C GLY A 390 -15.03 28.59 -23.89
N GLY A 391 -16.34 28.36 -24.02
CA GLY A 391 -16.98 27.92 -25.25
C GLY A 391 -16.43 28.73 -26.40
N VAL A 392 -15.70 28.08 -27.30
CA VAL A 392 -15.34 28.67 -28.58
C VAL A 392 -16.68 29.09 -29.19
N PRO A 393 -16.98 30.39 -29.36
CA PRO A 393 -18.16 30.76 -30.11
C PRO A 393 -17.94 30.17 -31.50
N GLU A 394 -18.74 29.18 -31.88
CA GLU A 394 -18.68 28.65 -33.24
C GLU A 394 -18.77 29.85 -34.19
N PRO A 395 -17.81 30.06 -35.10
CA PRO A 395 -17.86 31.19 -36.00
C PRO A 395 -19.05 31.02 -36.94
N ALA A 396 -20.19 31.58 -36.57
CA ALA A 396 -21.32 31.91 -37.45
C ALA A 396 -21.70 30.85 -38.51
N SER A 397 -21.56 29.54 -38.21
CA SER A 397 -21.88 28.45 -39.15
C SER A 397 -23.33 28.54 -39.61
N TRP A 398 -24.23 28.94 -38.70
CA TRP A 398 -25.65 29.19 -38.99
C TRP A 398 -25.88 30.45 -39.84
N ALA A 399 -25.12 31.52 -39.63
CA ALA A 399 -25.26 32.73 -40.45
C ALA A 399 -24.74 32.48 -41.87
N MET A 400 -23.64 31.73 -42.03
CA MET A 400 -23.11 31.32 -43.33
C MET A 400 -24.04 30.33 -44.04
N LEU A 401 -24.67 29.41 -43.30
CA LEU A 401 -25.68 28.48 -43.84
C LEU A 401 -26.96 29.22 -44.29
N LEU A 402 -27.46 30.17 -43.50
CA LEU A 402 -28.63 30.98 -43.85
C LEU A 402 -28.33 31.97 -44.99
N LEU A 403 -27.13 32.55 -45.04
CA LEU A 403 -26.68 33.36 -46.19
C LEU A 403 -26.52 32.51 -47.45
N GLY A 404 -26.08 31.26 -47.32
CA GLY A 404 -26.01 30.29 -48.43
C GLY A 404 -27.39 29.96 -49.01
N PHE A 405 -28.37 29.66 -48.16
CA PHE A 405 -29.73 29.34 -48.61
C PHE A 405 -30.48 30.56 -49.17
N THR A 406 -30.28 31.76 -48.61
CA THR A 406 -30.88 33.00 -49.14
C THR A 406 -30.22 33.44 -50.45
N GLY A 407 -28.91 33.26 -50.60
CA GLY A 407 -28.18 33.51 -51.84
C GLY A 407 -28.63 32.61 -52.99
N ILE A 408 -28.76 31.30 -52.74
CA ILE A 408 -29.22 30.33 -53.74
C ILE A 408 -30.70 30.56 -54.08
N GLY A 409 -31.55 30.84 -53.08
CA GLY A 409 -32.96 31.19 -53.29
C GLY A 409 -33.15 32.47 -54.11
N GLY A 410 -32.33 33.49 -53.89
CA GLY A 410 -32.34 34.74 -54.65
C GLY A 410 -31.91 34.57 -56.12
N MET A 411 -30.91 33.71 -56.38
CA MET A 411 -30.47 33.40 -57.74
C MET A 411 -31.49 32.58 -58.53
N LEU A 412 -32.16 31.62 -57.88
CA LEU A 412 -33.23 30.83 -58.52
C LEU A 412 -34.45 31.71 -58.88
N ARG A 413 -34.81 32.67 -58.02
CA ARG A 413 -35.92 33.60 -58.28
C ARG A 413 -35.61 34.58 -59.41
N ARG A 414 -34.36 35.03 -59.56
CA ARG A 414 -33.92 35.88 -60.68
C ARG A 414 -33.91 35.14 -62.02
N ARG A 415 -33.59 33.85 -62.05
CA ARG A 415 -33.63 33.04 -63.29
C ARG A 415 -35.06 32.77 -63.78
N GLN A 416 -36.04 32.68 -62.87
CA GLN A 416 -37.46 32.56 -63.25
C GLN A 416 -38.04 33.89 -63.76
N ALA A 417 -37.63 35.03 -63.20
CA ALA A 417 -38.09 36.35 -63.66
C ALA A 417 -37.51 36.75 -65.04
N ALA A 418 -36.30 36.31 -65.38
CA ALA A 418 -35.68 36.56 -66.69
C ALA A 418 -36.18 35.62 -67.81
N ALA A 419 -36.90 34.54 -67.47
CA ALA A 419 -37.51 33.62 -68.43
C ALA A 419 -38.98 33.94 -68.72
N ALA A 420 -39.55 34.97 -68.07
CA ALA A 420 -40.95 35.38 -68.18
C ALA A 420 -41.11 36.82 -68.71
N ALA A 421 -40.08 37.38 -69.34
CA ALA A 421 -40.08 38.69 -70.00
C ALA A 421 -39.93 38.53 -71.52
#